data_AF-A0A1A2TH70-F1
#
_entry.id   AF-A0A1A2TH70-F1
#
_cell.length_a   1.000
_cell.length_b   1.000
_cell.length_c   1.000
_cell.angle_alpha   90.00
_cell.angle_beta   90.00
_cell.angle_gamma   90.00
#
_symmetry.space_group_name_H-M   'P 1'
#
loop_
_entity.id
_entity.type
_entity.pdbx_description
1 polymer ?
#
loop_
_entity_poly.entity_id
_entity_poly.type
_entity_poly.pdbx_seq_one_letter_code
_entity_poly.pdbx_strand_id
1 'polypeptide(L)' 'MAEGFDFVAMARALLAEPDLINRIAADGARHQVHSACTHCNRCMPTIYTRTHCVVTGAPDVAGAQS' A
#
# COMPACT_ATOMS: atom_id res chain seq x y z
N MET A 1 15.36 2.78 9.60
CA MET A 1 15.76 2.40 10.98
C MET A 1 17.26 2.56 11.19
N ALA A 2 18.13 1.94 10.38
CA ALA A 2 19.59 2.11 10.47
C ALA A 2 20.07 3.57 10.27
N GLU A 3 19.32 4.40 9.55
CA GLU A 3 19.62 5.82 9.33
C GLU A 3 19.12 6.76 10.44
N GLY A 4 18.70 6.23 11.61
CA GLY A 4 18.26 7.05 12.75
C GLY A 4 16.79 7.46 12.74
N PHE A 5 15.96 6.88 11.86
CA PHE A 5 14.50 7.02 11.93
C PHE A 5 13.89 5.97 12.86
N ASP A 6 13.13 6.42 13.86
CA ASP A 6 12.39 5.55 14.79
C ASP A 6 11.20 4.85 14.10
N PHE A 7 10.51 5.58 13.22
CA PHE A 7 9.32 5.09 12.54
C PHE A 7 9.24 5.57 11.08
N VAL A 8 8.52 4.81 10.27
CA VAL A 8 8.19 5.16 8.88
C VAL A 8 6.67 5.16 8.75
N ALA A 9 6.11 6.31 8.36
CA ALA A 9 4.69 6.42 8.07
C ALA A 9 4.39 5.92 6.65
N MET A 10 3.43 5.02 6.52
CA MET A 10 2.99 4.47 5.23
C MET A 10 1.48 4.60 5.10
N ALA A 11 1.02 5.04 3.91
CA ALA A 11 -0.40 5.21 3.62
C ALA A 11 -0.78 4.56 2.28
N ARG A 12 -0.45 5.20 1.16
CA ARG A 12 -0.85 4.75 -0.19
C ARG A 12 -0.40 3.33 -0.53
N ALA A 13 0.77 2.91 -0.03
CA ALA A 13 1.28 1.55 -0.19
C ALA A 13 0.41 0.52 0.54
N LEU A 14 -0.01 0.82 1.78
CA LEU A 14 -0.89 -0.06 2.56
C LEU A 14 -2.34 -0.06 2.07
N LEU A 15 -2.79 1.04 1.47
CA LEU A 15 -4.07 1.07 0.77
C LEU A 15 -4.06 0.13 -0.44
N ALA A 16 -2.96 0.10 -1.20
CA ALA A 16 -2.83 -0.77 -2.37
C ALA A 16 -2.69 -2.25 -1.98
N GLU A 17 -1.92 -2.53 -0.92
CA GLU A 17 -1.54 -3.86 -0.46
C GLU A 17 -1.58 -3.93 1.09
N PRO A 18 -2.72 -4.33 1.68
CA PRO A 18 -2.87 -4.37 3.14
C PRO A 18 -1.88 -5.32 3.87
N ASP A 19 -1.35 -6.32 3.17
CA ASP A 19 -0.41 -7.31 3.69
C ASP A 19 1.08 -6.94 3.49
N LEU A 20 1.38 -5.76 2.92
CA LEU A 20 2.74 -5.35 2.54
C LEU A 20 3.74 -5.43 3.71
N ILE A 21 3.36 -5.03 4.92
CA ILE A 21 4.27 -5.07 6.10
C ILE A 21 4.63 -6.51 6.45
N ASN A 22 3.69 -7.45 6.34
CA ASN A 22 3.94 -8.86 6.63
C ASN A 22 4.92 -9.45 5.61
N ARG A 23 4.77 -9.07 4.34
CA ARG A 23 5.71 -9.46 3.27
C ARG A 23 7.10 -8.90 3.50
N ILE A 24 7.23 -7.61 3.86
CA ILE A 24 8.52 -6.98 4.20
C ILE A 24 9.18 -7.71 5.38
N ALA A 25 8.42 -8.01 6.43
CA ALA A 25 8.93 -8.74 7.59
C ALA A 25 9.43 -10.14 7.23
N ALA A 26 8.68 -10.87 6.39
CA ALA A 26 9.07 -12.20 5.89
C ALA A 26 10.27 -12.16 4.92
N ASP A 27 10.47 -11.05 4.22
CA ASP A 27 11.61 -10.86 3.32
C ASP A 27 12.93 -10.65 4.08
N GLY A 28 12.86 -10.02 5.25
CA GLY A 28 14.02 -9.78 6.11
C GLY A 28 15.02 -8.83 5.45
N ALA A 29 16.31 -9.18 5.46
CA ALA A 29 17.38 -8.35 4.90
C ALA A 29 17.53 -8.47 3.37
N ARG A 30 16.62 -9.17 2.67
CA ARG A 30 16.72 -9.42 1.22
C ARG A 30 16.31 -8.21 0.39
N HIS A 31 15.46 -7.32 0.91
CA HIS A 31 14.99 -6.10 0.24
C HIS A 31 14.39 -6.33 -1.16
N GLN A 32 13.66 -7.44 -1.36
CA GLN A 32 13.03 -7.83 -2.64
C GLN A 32 11.55 -7.45 -2.73
N VAL A 33 10.93 -7.08 -1.61
CA VAL A 33 9.52 -6.69 -1.59
C VAL A 33 9.36 -5.23 -2.00
N HIS A 34 8.64 -5.01 -3.11
CA HIS A 34 8.25 -3.69 -3.58
C HIS A 34 6.72 -3.54 -3.54
N SER A 35 6.27 -2.31 -3.29
CA SER A 35 4.84 -2.01 -3.34
C SER A 35 4.35 -1.81 -4.77
N ALA A 36 3.11 -2.20 -5.04
CA ALA A 36 2.34 -1.91 -6.25
C ALA A 36 1.86 -0.45 -6.36
N CYS A 37 2.01 0.38 -5.30
CA CYS A 37 1.63 1.78 -5.36
C CYS A 37 2.54 2.58 -6.31
N THR A 38 1.96 3.16 -7.36
CA THR A 38 2.69 3.91 -8.41
C THR A 38 2.71 5.42 -8.21
N HIS A 39 2.35 5.91 -7.02
CA HIS A 39 2.26 7.35 -6.69
C HIS A 39 1.32 8.16 -7.61
N CYS A 40 0.36 7.54 -8.30
CA CYS A 40 -0.53 8.19 -9.25
C CYS A 40 -1.53 9.20 -8.64
N ASN A 41 -1.65 9.25 -7.31
CA ASN A 41 -2.56 10.10 -6.55
C ASN A 41 -4.07 9.96 -6.84
N ARG A 42 -4.50 9.03 -7.69
CA ARG A 42 -5.93 8.84 -8.00
C ARG A 42 -6.77 8.29 -6.83
N CYS A 43 -6.13 7.73 -5.81
CA CYS A 43 -6.79 7.39 -4.55
C CYS A 43 -7.24 8.64 -3.76
N MET A 44 -6.55 9.77 -3.88
CA MET A 44 -6.84 10.99 -3.13
C MET A 44 -8.27 11.51 -3.37
N PRO A 45 -8.75 11.74 -4.61
CA PRO A 45 -10.12 12.26 -4.80
C PRO A 45 -11.21 11.32 -4.26
N THR A 46 -10.91 10.03 -4.03
CA THR A 46 -11.88 9.03 -3.55
C THR A 46 -12.12 9.10 -2.03
N ILE A 47 -11.36 9.91 -1.29
CA ILE A 47 -11.53 10.06 0.18
C ILE A 47 -12.91 10.58 0.59
N TYR A 48 -13.61 11.28 -0.30
CA TYR A 48 -14.92 11.87 -0.02
C TYR A 48 -16.07 10.86 -0.13
N THR A 49 -15.80 9.65 -0.61
CA THR A 49 -16.81 8.58 -0.74
C THR A 49 -16.29 7.31 -0.09
N ARG A 50 -15.39 6.62 -0.77
CA ARG A 50 -14.71 5.42 -0.28
C ARG A 50 -13.32 5.37 -0.89
N THR A 51 -12.32 5.52 -0.02
CA THR A 51 -10.93 5.48 -0.44
C THR A 51 -10.59 4.12 -1.03
N HIS A 52 -10.11 4.10 -2.27
CA HIS A 52 -9.64 2.89 -2.92
C HIS A 52 -8.39 3.15 -3.78
N CYS A 53 -7.62 2.09 -4.02
CA CYS A 53 -6.49 2.11 -4.94
C CYS A 53 -6.96 1.73 -6.35
N VAL A 54 -6.84 2.66 -7.30
CA VAL A 54 -7.23 2.40 -8.71
C VAL A 54 -6.37 1.35 -9.43
N VAL A 55 -5.21 1.00 -8.87
CA VAL A 55 -4.28 0.01 -9.45
C VAL A 55 -4.66 -1.40 -9.02
N THR A 56 -5.02 -1.59 -7.75
CA THR A 56 -5.27 -2.92 -7.18
C THR A 56 -6.74 -3.21 -6.88
N GLY A 57 -7.61 -2.19 -6.93
CA GLY A 57 -9.01 -2.28 -6.49
C GLY A 57 -9.19 -2.23 -4.97
N ALA A 58 -8.12 -2.39 -4.19
CA ALA A 58 -8.16 -2.44 -2.73
C ALA A 58 -8.81 -1.18 -2.11
N PRO A 59 -9.52 -1.31 -0.96
CA PRO A 59 -9.65 -2.52 -0.15
C PRO A 59 -10.69 -3.52 -0.69
N ASP A 60 -11.41 -3.17 -1.76
CA ASP A 60 -12.30 -4.10 -2.42
C ASP A 60 -11.45 -5.13 -3.18
N VAL A 61 -11.72 -6.42 -2.99
CA VAL A 61 -11.08 -7.45 -3.82
C VAL A 61 -11.28 -7.09 -5.28
N ALA A 62 -10.22 -7.17 -6.09
CA ALA A 62 -10.28 -7.01 -7.53
C ALA A 62 -11.34 -8.00 -8.09
N GLY A 63 -12.59 -7.55 -8.20
CA GLY A 63 -13.75 -8.41 -8.45
C GLY A 63 -15.06 -8.00 -7.76
N ALA A 64 -15.06 -7.14 -6.74
CA ALA A 64 -16.28 -6.73 -6.02
C ALA A 64 -16.87 -5.37 -6.46
N GLN A 65 -16.59 -4.92 -7.68
CA GLN A 65 -17.34 -3.84 -8.32
C GLN A 65 -18.40 -4.48 -9.22
N SER A 66 -19.59 -4.71 -8.66
CA SER A 66 -20.83 -4.95 -9.43
C SER A 66 -21.46 -3.63 -9.81
#